data_AF-A0A7L0KEE3-F1
#
_entry.id   AF-A0A7L0KEE3-F1
#
_cell.length_a   1.000
_cell.length_b   1.000
_cell.length_c   1.000
_cell.angle_alpha   90.00
_cell.angle_beta   90.00
_cell.angle_gamma   90.00
#
_symmetry.space_group_name_H-M   'P 1'
#
loop_
_entity.id
_entity.type
_entity.pdbx_description
1 polymer ?
#
loop_
_entity_poly.entity_id
_entity_poly.type
_entity_poly.pdbx_seq_one_letter_code
_entity_poly.pdbx_strand_id
1 'polypeptide(L)'
;FFLLSSFVEALKEIDDVYEKYKSENDPVQKKRLQQHLQRALINSQELGDEKIQIVTQMLELVENRARQMETHSQCFQDLSENEKPLEKAKMESCQPERSSRRPRRQRTSESRDLCHIANGIDDCDDQPPKEKRSKSSKKKKRSKAKQEREVSPVEFAIDPNEPTYCLCNQVSYGEMIGCDNEQCPIEWFHFSCVGLTYKPKGKWYCPKCRGDNEKTMDKCTDKSKKDRRSR
;
A
#
# COMPACT_ATOMS: atom_id res chain seq x y z
N PHE A 1 -9.88 2.47 10.83
CA PHE A 1 -10.85 2.83 11.90
C PHE A 1 -12.13 3.42 11.33
N PHE A 2 -12.12 4.57 10.64
CA PHE A 2 -13.31 5.18 10.03
C PHE A 2 -14.24 4.21 9.28
N LEU A 3 -13.74 3.50 8.26
CA LEU A 3 -14.52 2.49 7.51
C LEU A 3 -15.22 1.43 8.37
N LEU A 4 -14.63 1.06 9.51
CA LEU A 4 -15.26 0.11 10.43
C LEU A 4 -16.43 0.75 11.20
N SER A 5 -16.30 2.02 11.59
CA SER A 5 -17.41 2.79 12.20
C SER A 5 -18.56 2.96 11.20
N SER A 6 -18.24 3.44 10.00
CA SER A 6 -19.23 3.66 8.93
C SER A 6 -19.96 2.38 8.53
N PHE A 7 -19.27 1.23 8.49
CA PHE A 7 -19.91 -0.06 8.24
C PHE A 7 -20.85 -0.49 9.39
N VAL A 8 -20.44 -0.29 10.65
CA VAL A 8 -21.30 -0.59 11.82
C VAL A 8 -22.51 0.35 11.87
N GLU A 9 -22.35 1.62 11.53
CA GLU A 9 -23.43 2.60 11.40
C GLU A 9 -24.42 2.23 10.27
N ALA A 10 -23.92 1.80 9.12
CA ALA A 10 -24.75 1.33 8.00
C ALA A 10 -25.57 0.07 8.36
N LEU A 11 -24.98 -0.90 9.07
CA LEU A 11 -25.71 -2.07 9.57
C LEU A 11 -26.82 -1.67 10.55
N LYS A 12 -26.54 -0.72 11.46
CA LYS A 12 -27.55 -0.21 12.38
C LYS A 12 -28.69 0.53 11.65
N GLU A 13 -28.37 1.31 10.61
CA GLU A 13 -29.41 1.94 9.77
C GLU A 13 -30.30 0.90 9.10
N ILE A 14 -29.73 -0.20 8.59
CA ILE A 14 -30.49 -1.30 7.98
C ILE A 14 -31.46 -1.92 9.00
N ASP A 15 -31.01 -2.24 10.21
CA ASP A 15 -31.86 -2.80 11.27
C ASP A 15 -32.97 -1.80 11.67
N ASP A 16 -32.61 -0.53 11.88
CA ASP A 16 -33.54 0.55 12.26
C ASP A 16 -34.59 0.85 11.17
N VAL A 17 -34.26 0.65 9.88
CA VAL A 17 -35.20 0.80 8.75
C VAL A 17 -36.03 -0.47 8.56
N TYR A 18 -35.45 -1.64 8.79
CA TYR A 18 -36.14 -2.93 8.68
C TYR A 18 -37.25 -3.09 9.72
N GLU A 19 -36.99 -2.79 11.00
CA GLU A 19 -38.03 -2.89 12.04
C GLU A 19 -39.17 -1.86 11.83
N LYS A 20 -38.86 -0.68 11.28
CA LYS A 20 -39.89 0.28 10.81
C LYS A 20 -40.70 -0.31 9.65
N TYR A 21 -40.06 -0.85 8.61
CA TYR A 21 -40.74 -1.47 7.46
C TYR A 21 -41.66 -2.64 7.87
N LYS A 22 -41.22 -3.43 8.85
CA LYS A 22 -41.92 -4.59 9.40
C LYS A 22 -43.16 -4.20 10.21
N SER A 23 -43.09 -3.13 10.98
CA SER A 23 -44.20 -2.60 11.78
C SER A 23 -45.15 -1.66 11.01
N GLU A 24 -44.73 -1.15 9.84
CA GLU A 24 -45.55 -0.27 9.00
C GLU A 24 -46.72 -1.01 8.33
N ASN A 25 -47.89 -0.38 8.37
CA ASN A 25 -49.16 -0.87 7.81
C ASN A 25 -49.62 -0.04 6.60
N ASP A 26 -49.23 1.24 6.50
CA ASP A 26 -49.57 2.06 5.33
C ASP A 26 -48.78 1.60 4.09
N PRO A 27 -49.44 1.28 2.96
CA PRO A 27 -48.76 0.72 1.79
C PRO A 27 -47.83 1.72 1.09
N VAL A 28 -48.07 3.03 1.22
CA VAL A 28 -47.22 4.08 0.61
C VAL A 28 -45.95 4.28 1.43
N GLN A 29 -46.07 4.35 2.77
CA GLN A 29 -44.92 4.43 3.67
C GLN A 29 -44.11 3.13 3.63
N LYS A 30 -44.78 1.97 3.60
CA LYS A 30 -44.10 0.66 3.47
C LYS A 30 -43.28 0.58 2.18
N LYS A 31 -43.80 1.08 1.06
CA LYS A 31 -43.05 1.18 -0.21
C LYS A 31 -41.87 2.16 -0.14
N ARG A 32 -41.99 3.28 0.59
CA ARG A 32 -40.88 4.22 0.83
C ARG A 32 -39.78 3.61 1.69
N LEU A 33 -40.16 2.92 2.77
CA LEU A 33 -39.24 2.20 3.65
C LEU A 33 -38.54 1.06 2.92
N GLN A 34 -39.23 0.34 2.03
CA GLN A 34 -38.62 -0.67 1.16
C GLN A 34 -37.52 -0.07 0.25
N GLN A 35 -37.78 1.10 -0.35
CA GLN A 35 -36.78 1.81 -1.16
C GLN A 35 -35.61 2.34 -0.32
N HIS A 36 -35.85 2.77 0.92
CA HIS A 36 -34.79 3.16 1.84
C HIS A 36 -33.94 1.94 2.20
N LEU A 37 -34.55 0.82 2.61
CA LEU A 37 -33.86 -0.42 2.93
C LEU A 37 -32.99 -0.90 1.75
N GLN A 38 -33.50 -0.83 0.52
CA GLN A 38 -32.72 -1.15 -0.68
C GLN A 38 -31.47 -0.26 -0.83
N ARG A 39 -31.58 1.06 -0.60
CA ARG A 39 -30.42 1.98 -0.66
C ARG A 39 -29.41 1.70 0.46
N ALA A 40 -29.90 1.46 1.68
CA ALA A 40 -29.05 1.16 2.83
C ALA A 40 -28.27 -0.15 2.63
N LEU A 41 -28.93 -1.19 2.09
CA LEU A 41 -28.29 -2.45 1.71
C LEU A 41 -27.20 -2.25 0.64
N ILE A 42 -27.48 -1.51 -0.43
CA ILE A 42 -26.49 -1.19 -1.48
C ILE A 42 -25.27 -0.47 -0.87
N ASN A 43 -25.48 0.59 -0.09
CA ASN A 43 -24.41 1.32 0.59
C ASN A 43 -23.58 0.43 1.53
N SER A 44 -24.23 -0.47 2.27
CA SER A 44 -23.51 -1.44 3.12
C SER A 44 -22.67 -2.44 2.33
N GLN A 45 -23.13 -2.84 1.14
CA GLN A 45 -22.38 -3.70 0.25
C GLN A 45 -21.16 -2.98 -0.33
N GLU A 46 -21.31 -1.74 -0.80
CA GLU A 46 -20.22 -0.91 -1.33
C GLU A 46 -19.11 -0.70 -0.28
N LEU A 47 -19.46 -0.40 0.98
CA LEU A 47 -18.52 -0.32 2.11
C LEU A 47 -17.85 -1.68 2.42
N GLY A 48 -18.59 -2.79 2.23
CA GLY A 48 -18.06 -4.14 2.37
C GLY A 48 -17.02 -4.47 1.30
N ASP A 49 -17.32 -4.15 0.04
CA ASP A 49 -16.44 -4.38 -1.10
C ASP A 49 -15.16 -3.52 -1.02
N GLU A 50 -15.25 -2.25 -0.61
CA GLU A 50 -14.09 -1.39 -0.35
C GLU A 50 -13.19 -1.99 0.76
N LYS A 51 -13.79 -2.47 1.85
CA LYS A 51 -13.05 -3.13 2.93
C LYS A 51 -12.37 -4.42 2.46
N ILE A 52 -13.02 -5.23 1.63
CA ILE A 52 -12.43 -6.43 1.02
C ILE A 52 -11.26 -6.05 0.11
N GLN A 53 -11.40 -5.00 -0.71
CA GLN A 53 -10.34 -4.49 -1.57
C GLN A 53 -9.10 -4.06 -0.76
N ILE A 54 -9.28 -3.30 0.31
CA ILE A 54 -8.19 -2.85 1.19
C ILE A 54 -7.50 -4.05 1.84
N VAL A 55 -8.25 -5.01 2.40
CA VAL A 55 -7.68 -6.22 3.01
C VAL A 55 -6.91 -7.05 1.97
N THR A 56 -7.46 -7.21 0.76
CA THR A 56 -6.79 -7.93 -0.34
C THR A 56 -5.47 -7.28 -0.71
N GLN A 57 -5.46 -5.95 -0.90
CA GLN A 57 -4.24 -5.20 -1.19
C GLN A 57 -3.20 -5.30 -0.06
N MET A 58 -3.63 -5.26 1.21
CA MET A 58 -2.73 -5.46 2.36
C MET A 58 -2.10 -6.86 2.36
N LEU A 59 -2.88 -7.91 2.05
CA LEU A 59 -2.38 -9.28 1.94
C LEU A 59 -1.38 -9.42 0.80
N GLU A 60 -1.69 -8.89 -0.40
CA GLU A 60 -0.76 -8.89 -1.54
C GLU A 60 0.57 -8.19 -1.21
N LEU A 61 0.54 -7.06 -0.50
CA LEU A 61 1.75 -6.34 -0.07
C LEU A 61 2.58 -7.16 0.91
N VAL A 62 1.95 -7.81 1.89
CA VAL A 62 2.61 -8.69 2.86
C VAL A 62 3.24 -9.90 2.16
N GLU A 63 2.50 -10.57 1.30
CA GLU A 63 3.02 -11.71 0.53
C GLU A 63 4.18 -11.31 -0.40
N ASN A 64 4.07 -10.17 -1.10
CA ASN A 64 5.13 -9.68 -1.96
C ASN A 64 6.39 -9.36 -1.16
N ARG A 65 6.26 -8.86 0.08
CA ARG A 65 7.40 -8.66 0.98
C ARG A 65 7.96 -9.98 1.51
N ALA A 66 7.12 -10.97 1.82
CA ALA A 66 7.55 -12.30 2.21
C ALA A 66 8.35 -12.99 1.10
N ARG A 67 7.86 -12.98 -0.14
CA ARG A 67 8.56 -13.50 -1.33
C ARG A 67 9.91 -12.81 -1.58
N GLN A 68 10.00 -11.49 -1.38
CA GLN A 68 11.28 -10.77 -1.43
C GLN A 68 12.26 -11.24 -0.35
N MET A 69 11.81 -11.35 0.91
CA MET A 69 12.64 -11.83 2.02
C MET A 69 13.16 -13.25 1.77
N GLU A 70 12.30 -14.13 1.28
CA GLU A 70 12.67 -15.50 0.89
C GLU A 70 13.73 -15.50 -0.23
N THR A 71 13.52 -14.71 -1.28
CA THR A 71 14.50 -14.55 -2.39
C THR A 71 15.86 -14.05 -1.89
N HIS A 72 15.88 -13.03 -1.02
CA HIS A 72 17.12 -12.53 -0.42
C HIS A 72 17.81 -13.56 0.47
N SER A 73 17.04 -14.37 1.21
CA SER A 73 17.57 -15.45 2.05
C SER A 73 18.20 -16.58 1.22
N GLN A 74 17.53 -17.01 0.15
CA GLN A 74 18.04 -18.03 -0.78
C GLN A 74 19.34 -17.57 -1.47
N CYS A 75 19.38 -16.31 -1.93
CA CYS A 75 20.59 -15.73 -2.51
C CYS A 75 21.79 -15.70 -1.53
N PHE A 76 21.53 -15.53 -0.23
CA PHE A 76 22.57 -15.59 0.80
C PHE A 76 22.99 -17.03 1.13
N GLN A 77 22.07 -17.99 0.94
CA GLN A 77 22.28 -19.42 1.19
C GLN A 77 23.08 -20.07 0.05
N ASP A 78 22.78 -19.76 -1.21
CA ASP A 78 23.56 -20.18 -2.40
C ASP A 78 25.04 -19.76 -2.30
N LEU A 79 25.31 -18.54 -1.81
CA LEU A 79 26.68 -18.05 -1.59
C LEU A 79 27.43 -18.85 -0.51
N SER A 80 26.71 -19.49 0.41
CA SER A 80 27.31 -20.33 1.46
C SER A 80 27.51 -21.79 1.06
N GLU A 81 26.79 -22.29 0.04
CA GLU A 81 26.97 -23.67 -0.46
C GLU A 81 28.07 -23.80 -1.53
N ASN A 82 28.47 -22.67 -2.15
CA ASN A 82 29.52 -22.66 -3.16
C ASN A 82 30.95 -22.68 -2.57
N GLU A 83 31.11 -22.47 -1.26
CA GLU A 83 32.38 -22.60 -0.52
C GLU A 83 32.66 -24.06 -0.11
N LYS A 84 32.61 -24.99 -1.07
CA LYS A 84 33.18 -26.35 -0.91
C LYS A 84 34.63 -26.35 -1.43
N PRO A 85 35.64 -26.70 -0.60
CA PRO A 85 37.05 -26.57 -0.99
C PRO A 85 37.43 -27.32 -2.27
N LEU A 86 37.93 -26.58 -3.26
CA LEU A 86 38.42 -27.11 -4.52
C LEU A 86 39.87 -27.58 -4.39
N GLU A 87 40.10 -28.89 -4.34
CA GLU A 87 41.45 -29.47 -4.46
C GLU A 87 41.78 -29.72 -5.96
N LYS A 88 42.72 -28.92 -6.51
CA LYS A 88 43.53 -29.16 -7.73
C LYS A 88 42.75 -29.27 -9.07
N ALA A 89 43.03 -28.50 -10.13
CA ALA A 89 44.36 -28.17 -10.64
C ALA A 89 44.35 -27.07 -11.76
N LYS A 90 45.51 -26.39 -11.90
CA LYS A 90 46.05 -25.71 -13.11
C LYS A 90 45.19 -24.65 -13.86
N MET A 91 45.38 -23.40 -13.44
CA MET A 91 46.04 -22.32 -14.23
C MET A 91 46.14 -22.46 -15.76
N GLU A 92 45.45 -21.58 -16.49
CA GLU A 92 45.95 -20.85 -17.67
C GLU A 92 45.11 -19.56 -17.91
N SER A 93 45.50 -18.71 -18.85
CA SER A 93 45.30 -17.25 -18.74
C SER A 93 44.48 -16.56 -19.84
N CYS A 94 44.12 -15.30 -19.56
CA CYS A 94 43.86 -14.19 -20.49
C CYS A 94 42.63 -14.14 -21.45
N GLN A 95 41.80 -13.13 -21.14
CA GLN A 95 41.28 -12.08 -22.04
C GLN A 95 40.06 -12.36 -22.97
N PRO A 96 39.25 -11.31 -23.27
CA PRO A 96 38.06 -11.39 -24.12
C PRO A 96 38.35 -10.99 -25.56
N GLU A 97 37.50 -11.40 -26.51
CA GLU A 97 37.18 -10.58 -27.69
C GLU A 97 35.87 -11.00 -28.36
N ARG A 98 35.29 -10.08 -29.13
CA ARG A 98 34.15 -10.33 -30.02
C ARG A 98 34.60 -11.12 -31.25
N SER A 99 33.70 -11.91 -31.83
CA SER A 99 33.26 -11.64 -33.22
C SER A 99 32.14 -12.54 -33.73
N SER A 100 31.27 -11.90 -34.52
CA SER A 100 30.23 -12.52 -35.34
C SER A 100 30.82 -13.38 -36.48
N ARG A 101 30.18 -14.52 -36.80
CA ARG A 101 29.73 -14.86 -38.17
C ARG A 101 28.92 -16.16 -38.24
N ARG A 102 27.86 -16.15 -39.05
CA ARG A 102 27.03 -17.32 -39.42
C ARG A 102 27.58 -18.04 -40.67
N PRO A 103 27.56 -19.39 -40.64
CA PRO A 103 27.01 -20.29 -41.66
C PRO A 103 25.50 -20.56 -41.37
N ARG A 104 24.80 -21.56 -41.94
CA ARG A 104 24.51 -21.94 -43.35
C ARG A 104 23.13 -22.66 -43.32
N ARG A 105 22.42 -22.79 -44.45
CA ARG A 105 21.25 -23.68 -44.61
C ARG A 105 21.54 -24.77 -45.65
N GLN A 106 20.98 -25.96 -45.48
CA GLN A 106 20.53 -26.83 -46.58
C GLN A 106 19.29 -27.64 -46.13
N ARG A 107 18.43 -28.01 -47.09
CA ARG A 107 17.05 -28.53 -46.86
C ARG A 107 16.92 -30.01 -47.19
N THR A 108 15.88 -30.63 -46.63
CA THR A 108 15.07 -31.70 -47.25
C THR A 108 13.67 -31.16 -47.63
N SER A 109 12.83 -32.00 -48.21
CA SER A 109 11.34 -31.88 -48.23
C SER A 109 10.75 -32.65 -47.02
N GLU A 110 9.45 -32.90 -46.78
CA GLU A 110 8.18 -32.87 -47.57
C GLU A 110 7.03 -32.37 -46.65
N SER A 111 6.18 -31.42 -47.07
CA SER A 111 4.93 -31.59 -47.82
C SER A 111 3.80 -32.34 -47.09
N ARG A 112 2.92 -31.61 -46.39
CA ARG A 112 1.45 -31.70 -46.56
C ARG A 112 0.68 -30.67 -45.71
N ASP A 113 -0.11 -29.85 -46.38
CA ASP A 113 -1.16 -29.01 -45.81
C ASP A 113 -2.36 -29.85 -45.36
N LEU A 114 -3.04 -29.45 -44.27
CA LEU A 114 -4.45 -29.02 -44.32
C LEU A 114 -4.95 -28.54 -42.95
N CYS A 115 -5.74 -27.47 -42.96
CA CYS A 115 -6.62 -27.09 -41.86
C CYS A 115 -8.05 -27.53 -42.19
N HIS A 116 -8.76 -28.17 -41.24
CA HIS A 116 -10.22 -28.19 -41.27
C HIS A 116 -10.83 -28.26 -39.86
N ILE A 117 -11.99 -27.62 -39.76
CA ILE A 117 -12.83 -27.44 -38.57
C ILE A 117 -13.86 -28.57 -38.53
N ALA A 118 -14.21 -29.02 -37.32
CA ALA A 118 -15.51 -29.63 -37.07
C ALA A 118 -15.99 -29.25 -35.65
N ASN A 119 -17.12 -28.55 -35.57
CA ASN A 119 -17.93 -28.42 -34.35
C ASN A 119 -19.14 -29.36 -34.48
N GLY A 120 -19.73 -29.77 -33.35
CA GLY A 120 -20.99 -30.50 -33.35
C GLY A 120 -21.68 -30.49 -31.98
N ILE A 121 -22.67 -29.61 -31.83
CA ILE A 121 -23.84 -29.82 -30.96
C ILE A 121 -25.04 -29.11 -31.61
N ASP A 122 -26.24 -29.58 -31.32
CA ASP A 122 -27.38 -29.58 -32.26
C ASP A 122 -28.39 -28.42 -32.11
N ASP A 123 -29.03 -28.12 -33.24
CA ASP A 123 -30.32 -27.44 -33.54
C ASP A 123 -31.08 -26.59 -32.48
N CYS A 124 -31.52 -25.36 -32.85
CA CYS A 124 -32.93 -25.08 -33.24
C CYS A 124 -33.21 -23.62 -33.70
N ASP A 125 -34.29 -23.50 -34.46
CA ASP A 125 -34.84 -22.48 -35.38
C ASP A 125 -35.07 -21.00 -34.94
N ASP A 126 -34.84 -20.04 -35.85
CA ASP A 126 -35.82 -19.05 -36.42
C ASP A 126 -35.14 -17.85 -37.15
N GLN A 127 -35.83 -17.21 -38.11
CA GLN A 127 -35.37 -16.13 -39.03
C GLN A 127 -36.38 -14.93 -38.99
N PRO A 128 -36.31 -13.79 -39.75
CA PRO A 128 -35.34 -13.25 -40.72
C PRO A 128 -35.06 -11.70 -40.52
N PRO A 129 -34.78 -10.81 -41.53
CA PRO A 129 -33.48 -10.66 -42.23
C PRO A 129 -33.01 -9.19 -42.54
N LYS A 130 -31.91 -9.07 -43.34
CA LYS A 130 -31.46 -7.91 -44.21
C LYS A 130 -30.79 -6.71 -43.51
N GLU A 131 -29.83 -5.95 -44.08
CA GLU A 131 -29.23 -5.90 -45.44
C GLU A 131 -27.89 -5.11 -45.53
N LYS A 132 -27.16 -5.22 -46.68
CA LYS A 132 -26.12 -4.31 -47.25
C LYS A 132 -24.73 -4.25 -46.54
N ARG A 133 -23.62 -4.68 -47.18
CA ARG A 133 -22.72 -3.98 -48.16
C ARG A 133 -21.97 -2.78 -47.54
N SER A 134 -20.66 -2.53 -47.73
CA SER A 134 -19.67 -3.01 -48.74
C SER A 134 -18.19 -2.77 -48.32
N LYS A 135 -17.24 -3.42 -49.04
CA LYS A 135 -15.76 -3.30 -48.91
C LYS A 135 -15.21 -1.89 -49.23
N SER A 136 -14.10 -1.46 -48.60
CA SER A 136 -12.86 -1.03 -49.32
C SER A 136 -11.62 -0.72 -48.43
N SER A 137 -10.50 -1.40 -48.72
CA SER A 137 -9.12 -0.88 -48.94
C SER A 137 -8.37 0.11 -47.99
N LYS A 138 -7.39 -0.46 -47.25
CA LYS A 138 -5.91 -0.32 -47.49
C LYS A 138 -5.09 0.93 -47.04
N LYS A 139 -4.24 0.71 -46.01
CA LYS A 139 -2.93 1.41 -45.65
C LYS A 139 -3.04 2.89 -45.22
N LYS A 140 -2.27 3.42 -44.25
CA LYS A 140 -0.83 3.23 -43.96
C LYS A 140 -0.44 3.41 -42.46
N LYS A 141 0.43 2.50 -42.01
CA LYS A 141 1.58 2.65 -41.08
C LYS A 141 1.95 4.07 -40.60
N ARG A 142 2.02 4.29 -39.27
CA ARG A 142 3.00 5.18 -38.63
C ARG A 142 3.33 4.69 -37.20
N SER A 143 4.59 4.86 -36.81
CA SER A 143 5.21 4.32 -35.58
C SER A 143 5.52 5.40 -34.54
N LYS A 144 5.19 5.15 -33.27
CA LYS A 144 5.71 5.81 -32.06
C LYS A 144 5.08 5.07 -30.86
N ALA A 145 5.67 4.83 -29.70
CA ALA A 145 7.04 4.72 -29.21
C ALA A 145 6.91 4.14 -27.79
N LYS A 146 7.95 3.45 -27.34
CA LYS A 146 8.21 3.06 -25.95
C LYS A 146 7.84 4.20 -24.98
N GLN A 147 6.92 3.97 -24.03
CA GLN A 147 6.68 4.87 -22.90
C GLN A 147 7.29 4.23 -21.65
N GLU A 148 8.04 5.03 -20.90
CA GLU A 148 8.72 4.60 -19.68
C GLU A 148 7.77 4.53 -18.47
N ARG A 149 8.26 3.84 -17.45
CA ARG A 149 7.59 3.58 -16.18
C ARG A 149 7.72 4.83 -15.31
N GLU A 150 6.78 5.77 -15.47
CA GLU A 150 6.61 6.91 -14.56
C GLU A 150 6.40 6.38 -13.13
N VAL A 151 7.38 6.59 -12.26
CA VAL A 151 7.24 6.35 -10.82
C VAL A 151 6.71 7.64 -10.21
N SER A 152 5.39 7.72 -10.02
CA SER A 152 4.76 8.82 -9.29
C SER A 152 5.06 8.70 -7.79
N PRO A 153 5.73 9.69 -7.16
CA PRO A 153 5.75 9.78 -5.70
C PRO A 153 4.32 10.03 -5.22
N VAL A 154 3.83 9.20 -4.30
CA VAL A 154 2.56 9.44 -3.62
C VAL A 154 2.80 10.56 -2.60
N GLU A 155 2.37 11.78 -2.93
CA GLU A 155 2.23 12.84 -1.94
C GLU A 155 1.10 12.45 -0.99
N PHE A 156 1.47 11.98 0.21
CA PHE A 156 0.54 11.93 1.33
C PHE A 156 0.14 13.36 1.65
N ALA A 157 -1.11 13.72 1.34
CA ALA A 157 -1.67 15.00 1.75
C ALA A 157 -1.65 15.05 3.29
N ILE A 158 -0.71 15.84 3.83
CA ILE A 158 -0.57 16.06 5.27
C ILE A 158 -1.86 16.72 5.74
N ASP A 159 -2.58 16.07 6.66
CA ASP A 159 -3.81 16.62 7.25
C ASP A 159 -3.46 17.96 7.92
N PRO A 160 -4.09 19.08 7.52
CA PRO A 160 -3.84 20.39 8.10
C PRO A 160 -4.10 20.49 9.61
N ASN A 161 -4.71 19.47 10.21
CA ASN A 161 -5.12 19.42 11.61
C ASN A 161 -4.15 18.64 12.53
N GLU A 162 -3.05 18.07 12.00
CA GLU A 162 -2.07 17.36 12.84
C GLU A 162 -1.04 18.34 13.47
N PRO A 163 -0.85 18.33 14.81
CA PRO A 163 0.08 19.24 15.49
C PRO A 163 1.53 18.96 15.05
N THR A 164 2.26 20.02 14.72
CA THR A 164 3.67 19.93 14.30
C THR A 164 4.62 20.09 15.49
N TYR A 165 5.69 19.29 15.47
CA TYR A 165 6.70 19.23 16.53
C TYR A 165 8.11 19.42 15.96
N CYS A 166 9.11 19.38 16.84
CA CYS A 166 10.53 19.52 16.53
C CYS A 166 10.91 20.87 15.87
N LEU A 167 12.19 21.01 15.53
CA LEU A 167 12.75 22.18 14.82
C LEU A 167 12.42 22.19 13.32
N CYS A 168 11.90 21.09 12.78
CA CYS A 168 11.53 20.95 11.38
C CYS A 168 10.05 21.26 11.10
N ASN A 169 9.25 21.55 12.14
CA ASN A 169 7.82 21.81 12.05
C ASN A 169 7.07 20.73 11.23
N GLN A 170 7.42 19.46 11.47
CA GLN A 170 6.76 18.31 10.88
C GLN A 170 5.95 17.56 11.93
N VAL A 171 5.05 16.68 11.48
CA VAL A 171 4.31 15.74 12.33
C VAL A 171 5.25 14.79 13.09
N SER A 172 4.74 14.09 14.10
CA SER A 172 5.51 13.07 14.81
C SER A 172 5.82 11.87 13.91
N TYR A 173 7.11 11.56 13.70
CA TYR A 173 7.54 10.40 12.91
C TYR A 173 8.78 9.73 13.51
N GLY A 174 8.87 8.39 13.40
CA GLY A 174 10.03 7.63 13.88
C GLY A 174 10.29 7.79 15.39
N GLU A 175 11.56 7.83 15.78
CA GLU A 175 11.96 7.98 17.19
C GLU A 175 12.00 9.47 17.61
N MET A 176 11.37 9.77 18.74
CA MET A 176 11.29 11.12 19.30
C MET A 176 11.74 11.18 20.76
N ILE A 177 12.28 12.33 21.15
CA ILE A 177 12.74 12.64 22.50
C ILE A 177 12.05 13.89 23.05
N GLY A 178 11.66 13.83 24.32
CA GLY A 178 11.16 14.97 25.08
C GLY A 178 12.30 15.77 25.71
N CYS A 179 12.17 17.09 25.74
CA CYS A 179 13.03 18.01 26.47
C CYS A 179 12.61 18.07 27.94
N ASP A 180 13.51 17.75 28.88
CA ASP A 180 13.26 17.78 30.34
C ASP A 180 13.13 19.20 30.94
N ASN A 181 12.87 20.22 30.11
CA ASN A 181 12.55 21.58 30.56
C ASN A 181 11.05 21.84 30.33
N GLU A 182 10.29 21.93 31.43
CA GLU A 182 8.84 22.22 31.43
C GLU A 182 8.48 23.59 30.84
N GLN A 183 9.46 24.47 30.62
CA GLN A 183 9.29 25.75 29.91
C GLN A 183 9.64 25.67 28.41
N CYS A 184 9.85 24.46 27.85
CA CYS A 184 10.17 24.30 26.44
C CYS A 184 8.90 24.37 25.58
N PRO A 185 8.74 25.35 24.65
CA PRO A 185 7.49 25.53 23.91
C PRO A 185 7.22 24.47 22.81
N ILE A 186 8.19 23.57 22.55
CA ILE A 186 8.08 22.53 21.52
C ILE A 186 7.98 21.13 22.16
N GLU A 187 8.64 20.94 23.32
CA GLU A 187 8.82 19.69 24.07
C GLU A 187 9.44 18.50 23.31
N TRP A 188 8.95 18.16 22.12
CA TRP A 188 9.25 16.93 21.38
C TRP A 188 10.10 17.16 20.13
N PHE A 189 11.11 16.31 19.94
CA PHE A 189 12.08 16.41 18.85
C PHE A 189 12.38 15.04 18.23
N HIS A 190 12.45 14.95 16.90
CA HIS A 190 12.90 13.72 16.21
C HIS A 190 14.40 13.48 16.45
N PHE A 191 14.79 12.22 16.64
CA PHE A 191 16.18 11.84 16.90
C PHE A 191 17.15 12.36 15.83
N SER A 192 16.80 12.19 14.55
CA SER A 192 17.58 12.66 13.40
C SER A 192 17.79 14.18 13.39
N CYS A 193 16.76 14.95 13.73
CA CYS A 193 16.81 16.42 13.77
C CYS A 193 17.69 16.99 14.90
N VAL A 194 18.03 16.18 15.92
CA VAL A 194 18.88 16.58 17.05
C VAL A 194 20.15 15.73 17.19
N GLY A 195 20.50 14.96 16.15
CA GLY A 195 21.75 14.18 16.10
C GLY A 195 21.81 13.00 17.07
N LEU A 196 20.66 12.46 17.48
CA LEU A 196 20.58 11.22 18.26
C LEU A 196 20.36 10.01 17.35
N THR A 197 20.90 8.87 17.78
CA THR A 197 20.66 7.55 17.16
C THR A 197 20.08 6.55 18.17
N TYR A 198 20.14 6.87 19.46
CA TYR A 198 19.66 6.03 20.56
C TYR A 198 19.13 6.92 21.67
N LYS A 199 18.18 6.41 22.47
CA LYS A 199 17.66 7.12 23.63
C LYS A 199 18.79 7.37 24.65
N PRO A 200 19.12 8.63 25.00
CA PRO A 200 20.15 8.93 25.98
C PRO A 200 19.72 8.48 27.38
N LYS A 201 20.70 8.21 28.24
CA LYS A 201 20.46 7.84 29.64
C LYS A 201 20.44 9.09 30.51
N GLY A 202 19.37 9.27 31.28
CA GLY A 202 19.17 10.46 32.13
C GLY A 202 18.49 11.60 31.39
N LYS A 203 18.61 12.82 31.93
CA LYS A 203 17.91 13.99 31.40
C LYS A 203 18.49 14.49 30.09
N TRP A 204 17.63 14.87 29.15
CA TRP A 204 17.99 15.46 27.87
C TRP A 204 17.27 16.79 27.66
N TYR A 205 18.03 17.80 27.26
CA TYR A 205 17.53 19.12 26.89
C TYR A 205 17.70 19.33 25.38
N CYS A 206 16.79 20.06 24.75
CA CYS A 206 16.89 20.39 23.33
C CYS A 206 17.94 21.49 23.08
N PRO A 207 18.42 21.70 21.84
CA PRO A 207 19.44 22.72 21.54
C PRO A 207 19.07 24.12 22.05
N LYS A 208 17.79 24.51 21.97
CA LYS A 208 17.25 25.79 22.47
C LYS A 208 17.21 25.91 23.99
N CYS A 209 17.24 24.80 24.74
CA CYS A 209 17.27 24.81 26.21
C CYS A 209 18.67 24.49 26.76
N ARG A 210 19.65 24.16 25.91
CA ARG A 210 21.06 23.95 26.30
C ARG A 210 21.93 25.20 26.19
N GLY A 211 21.56 26.15 25.32
CA GLY A 211 22.32 27.37 25.05
C GLY A 211 21.52 28.62 25.42
N ASP A 212 22.22 29.57 26.04
CA ASP A 212 21.77 30.92 26.37
C ASP A 212 20.47 31.05 27.18
N ASN A 213 20.59 30.97 28.52
CA ASN A 213 19.95 31.92 29.46
C ASN A 213 20.38 31.64 30.92
N GLU A 214 21.22 32.52 31.46
CA GLU A 214 21.75 32.47 32.84
C GLU A 214 20.70 32.79 33.93
N LYS A 215 19.49 33.23 33.56
CA LYS A 215 18.58 33.95 34.46
C LYS A 215 17.11 33.52 34.30
N THR A 216 16.72 32.49 35.07
CA THR A 216 15.52 32.43 35.96
C THR A 216 15.35 31.01 36.53
N MET A 217 16.19 30.62 37.49
CA MET A 217 15.83 29.55 38.44
C MET A 217 14.81 30.08 39.46
N ASP A 218 13.60 30.38 39.01
CA ASP A 218 12.50 30.69 39.93
C ASP A 218 11.83 29.40 40.41
N LYS A 219 11.99 29.18 41.70
CA LYS A 219 11.57 27.98 42.44
C LYS A 219 10.05 27.84 42.38
N CYS A 220 9.54 26.83 41.68
CA CYS A 220 8.26 26.25 42.07
C CYS A 220 8.48 25.43 43.35
N THR A 221 8.01 25.96 44.49
CA THR A 221 8.22 25.34 45.80
C THR A 221 7.35 24.10 45.97
N ASP A 222 7.97 22.93 46.15
CA ASP A 222 7.27 21.78 46.72
C ASP A 222 6.69 22.16 48.08
N LYS A 223 5.36 22.10 48.19
CA LYS A 223 4.64 22.34 49.44
C LYS A 223 3.51 21.32 49.63
N SER A 224 3.78 20.06 49.27
CA SER A 224 2.79 18.97 49.30
C SER A 224 3.28 17.72 50.05
N LYS A 225 3.92 17.90 51.22
CA LYS A 225 4.24 16.77 52.12
C LYS A 225 4.44 17.14 53.60
N LYS A 226 3.36 17.55 54.28
CA LYS A 226 3.27 17.41 55.75
C LYS A 226 1.89 17.04 56.27
N ASP A 227 1.25 16.08 55.61
CA ASP A 227 0.12 15.34 56.20
C ASP A 227 0.59 13.94 56.61
N ARG A 228 1.17 13.87 57.83
CA ARG A 228 1.50 12.64 58.58
C ARG A 228 2.14 12.96 59.93
N ARG A 229 1.35 13.46 60.88
CA ARG A 229 1.57 13.13 62.30
C ARG A 229 0.29 13.27 63.12
N SER A 230 -0.50 12.21 63.11
CA SER A 230 -1.47 11.93 64.18
C SER A 230 -0.73 11.38 65.40
N ARG A 231 -1.24 11.72 66.60
CA ARG A 231 -0.74 11.49 67.97
C ARG A 231 -0.04 12.68 68.59
#